data_AF-A0A845A989-F1
#
_entry.id   AF-A0A845A989-F1
#
_cell.length_a   1.000
_cell.length_b   1.000
_cell.length_c   1.000
_cell.angle_alpha   90.00
_cell.angle_beta   90.00
_cell.angle_gamma   90.00
#
_symmetry.space_group_name_H-M   'P 1'
#
loop_
_entity.id
_entity.type
_entity.pdbx_description
1 polymer ?
#
loop_
_entity_poly.entity_id
_entity_poly.type
_entity_poly.pdbx_seq_one_letter_code
_entity_poly.pdbx_strand_id
1 'polypeptide(L)'
;MWRRLALVMALGGSLSACAGGPRVGGSYERVANPSNVLATDLALARLAREKGQLDALSKYATSGAIVLSSMGGTAFPASGKAADNAKADSWVPQSVWASCDGSLVVTYGAITKADGASGEYATVWQRQSKGDFKWAVHLENLKSTAPLAPDFIQAKVADCAKRDRPGPFQRESGKSAMALVNQLTATGGEGVSHDRTLSYRWRHTGDDTKFSVTMKRNGQDEDVLTMQAQGGR
;
A
#
# COMPACT_ATOMS: atom_id res chain seq x y z
N MET A 1 -76.93 -45.45 4.57
CA MET A 1 -76.60 -46.16 5.82
C MET A 1 -75.37 -45.48 6.42
N TRP A 2 -75.45 -45.02 7.68
CA TRP A 2 -74.40 -44.44 8.58
C TRP A 2 -73.37 -43.44 8.01
N ARG A 3 -73.31 -42.14 8.36
CA ARG A 3 -73.39 -41.36 9.62
C ARG A 3 -72.25 -41.64 10.63
N ARG A 4 -71.48 -40.57 10.95
CA ARG A 4 -70.62 -40.28 12.13
C ARG A 4 -69.16 -40.74 12.04
N LEU A 5 -68.13 -40.10 12.61
CA LEU A 5 -67.79 -38.77 13.16
C LEU A 5 -66.32 -38.89 13.65
N ALA A 6 -65.68 -37.75 13.94
CA ALA A 6 -64.48 -37.54 14.78
C ALA A 6 -63.10 -37.69 14.09
N LEU A 7 -62.28 -36.63 13.88
CA LEU A 7 -61.64 -35.67 14.82
C LEU A 7 -60.29 -36.21 15.32
N VAL A 8 -59.17 -35.57 14.95
CA VAL A 8 -58.00 -35.26 15.81
C VAL A 8 -57.10 -34.22 15.13
N MET A 9 -56.69 -33.26 15.97
CA MET A 9 -55.77 -32.12 15.82
C MET A 9 -54.41 -32.41 15.16
N ALA A 10 -53.81 -31.39 14.54
CA ALA A 10 -52.41 -31.05 14.79
C ALA A 10 -52.09 -29.59 14.48
N LEU A 11 -51.43 -28.96 15.45
CA LEU A 11 -50.85 -27.61 15.45
C LEU A 11 -49.86 -27.39 14.30
N GLY A 12 -49.74 -26.14 13.83
CA GLY A 12 -48.50 -25.70 13.17
C GLY A 12 -48.65 -24.40 12.40
N GLY A 13 -47.94 -23.34 12.82
CA GLY A 13 -47.73 -22.19 11.95
C GLY A 13 -47.40 -20.83 12.56
N SER A 14 -47.04 -20.70 13.83
CA SER A 14 -46.51 -19.43 14.37
C SER A 14 -44.99 -19.38 14.24
N LEU A 15 -44.46 -18.99 13.08
CA LEU A 15 -43.04 -18.68 12.89
C LEU A 15 -42.88 -17.56 11.84
N SER A 16 -42.57 -16.35 12.29
CA SER A 16 -41.49 -15.50 11.72
C SER A 16 -41.53 -14.11 12.35
N ALA A 17 -40.95 -13.99 13.53
CA ALA A 17 -40.48 -12.71 14.06
C ALA A 17 -39.09 -12.92 14.67
N CYS A 18 -38.12 -13.28 13.82
CA CYS A 18 -36.72 -13.22 14.20
C CYS A 18 -36.28 -11.76 14.17
N ALA A 19 -36.36 -11.13 15.34
CA ALA A 19 -35.44 -10.13 15.88
C ALA A 19 -34.48 -9.47 14.86
N GLY A 20 -34.88 -8.34 14.31
CA GLY A 20 -33.96 -7.32 13.83
C GLY A 20 -33.36 -6.57 15.02
N GLY A 21 -32.46 -7.21 15.77
CA GLY A 21 -31.66 -6.51 16.77
C GLY A 21 -30.80 -5.43 16.10
N PRO A 22 -30.43 -4.34 16.81
CA PRO A 22 -29.54 -3.34 16.26
C PRO A 22 -28.27 -4.04 15.76
N ARG A 23 -28.02 -3.99 14.46
CA ARG A 23 -26.70 -4.32 13.94
C ARG A 23 -25.78 -3.28 14.53
N VAL A 24 -25.06 -3.64 15.59
CA VAL A 24 -23.88 -2.90 16.02
C VAL A 24 -22.87 -3.09 14.88
N GLY A 25 -23.02 -2.28 13.84
CA GLY A 25 -22.03 -2.08 12.80
C GLY A 25 -20.87 -1.33 13.43
N GLY A 26 -20.17 -1.99 14.34
CA GLY A 26 -18.84 -1.56 14.73
C GLY A 26 -18.01 -1.57 13.45
N SER A 27 -17.67 -0.40 12.96
CA SER A 27 -16.53 -0.25 12.07
C SER A 27 -15.38 -0.93 12.80
N TYR A 28 -14.99 -2.15 12.40
CA TYR A 28 -13.72 -2.71 12.81
C TYR A 28 -12.69 -1.62 12.54
N GLU A 29 -12.06 -1.11 13.59
CA GLU A 29 -11.07 -0.07 13.44
C GLU A 29 -10.02 -0.61 12.47
N ARG A 30 -9.82 0.11 11.37
CA ARG A 30 -8.79 -0.26 10.40
C ARG A 30 -7.47 0.02 11.11
N VAL A 31 -6.88 -1.01 11.68
CA VAL A 31 -5.58 -0.96 12.35
C VAL A 31 -4.52 -1.44 11.35
N ALA A 32 -3.35 -0.80 11.40
CA ALA A 32 -2.19 -1.21 10.62
C ALA A 32 -1.86 -2.70 10.82
N ASN A 33 -1.53 -3.37 9.72
CA ASN A 33 -0.91 -4.68 9.74
C ASN A 33 0.26 -4.68 8.74
N PRO A 34 1.47 -4.29 9.18
CA PRO A 34 2.65 -4.22 8.32
C PRO A 34 3.03 -5.59 7.70
N SER A 35 2.76 -6.69 8.39
CA SER A 35 3.05 -8.05 7.91
C SER A 35 2.29 -8.39 6.62
N ASN A 36 1.06 -7.88 6.47
CA ASN A 36 0.30 -8.06 5.23
C ASN A 36 0.96 -7.38 4.02
N VAL A 37 1.56 -6.20 4.22
CA VAL A 37 2.24 -5.47 3.13
C VAL A 37 3.59 -6.09 2.82
N LEU A 38 4.34 -6.54 3.83
CA LEU A 38 5.55 -7.33 3.62
C LEU A 38 5.26 -8.61 2.81
N ALA A 39 4.20 -9.33 3.15
CA ALA A 39 3.77 -10.50 2.38
C ALA A 39 3.38 -10.12 0.94
N THR A 40 2.78 -8.94 0.73
CA THR A 40 2.43 -8.43 -0.59
C THR A 40 3.68 -8.09 -1.43
N ASP A 41 4.68 -7.43 -0.84
CA ASP A 41 5.94 -7.09 -1.50
C ASP A 41 6.72 -8.37 -1.88
N LEU A 42 6.80 -9.34 -0.97
CA LEU A 42 7.39 -10.65 -1.26
C LEU A 42 6.61 -11.42 -2.33
N ALA A 43 5.29 -11.31 -2.37
CA ALA A 43 4.46 -11.92 -3.40
C ALA A 43 4.67 -11.26 -4.78
N LEU A 44 4.85 -9.93 -4.82
CA LEU A 44 5.26 -9.21 -6.02
C LEU A 44 6.62 -9.72 -6.51
N ALA A 45 7.61 -9.85 -5.62
CA ALA A 45 8.95 -10.35 -5.96
C ALA A 45 8.92 -11.78 -6.53
N ARG A 46 8.11 -12.66 -5.93
CA ARG A 46 7.90 -14.01 -6.45
C ARG A 46 7.26 -13.98 -7.83
N LEU A 47 6.19 -13.20 -7.99
CA LEU A 47 5.48 -13.11 -9.26
C LEU A 47 6.37 -12.58 -10.38
N ALA A 48 7.25 -11.62 -10.08
CA ALA A 48 8.20 -11.09 -11.05
C ALA A 48 9.13 -12.19 -11.59
N ARG A 49 9.63 -13.07 -10.71
CA ARG A 49 10.45 -14.22 -11.12
C ARG A 49 9.68 -15.28 -11.90
N GLU A 50 8.40 -15.47 -11.59
CA GLU A 50 7.56 -16.51 -12.18
C GLU A 50 6.95 -16.11 -13.53
N LYS A 51 6.61 -14.84 -13.71
CA LYS A 51 5.82 -14.36 -14.86
C LYS A 51 6.44 -13.21 -15.65
N GLY A 52 7.49 -12.59 -15.14
CA GLY A 52 8.01 -11.34 -15.67
C GLY A 52 7.71 -10.16 -14.75
N GLN A 53 8.65 -9.23 -14.73
CA GLN A 53 8.66 -8.09 -13.82
C GLN A 53 7.60 -7.05 -14.15
N LEU A 54 7.39 -6.74 -15.43
CA LEU A 54 6.38 -5.81 -15.91
C LEU A 54 4.98 -6.33 -15.63
N ASP A 55 4.71 -7.61 -15.89
CA ASP A 55 3.43 -8.25 -15.56
C ASP A 55 3.17 -8.23 -14.05
N ALA A 56 4.19 -8.53 -13.25
CA ALA A 56 4.08 -8.49 -11.80
C ALA A 56 3.81 -7.07 -11.28
N LEU A 57 4.61 -6.09 -11.70
CA LEU A 57 4.44 -4.68 -11.33
C LEU A 57 3.06 -4.16 -11.75
N SER A 58 2.60 -4.49 -12.96
CA SER A 58 1.27 -4.13 -13.48
C SER A 58 0.13 -4.68 -12.63
N LYS A 59 0.24 -5.93 -12.16
CA LYS A 59 -0.78 -6.54 -11.31
C LYS A 59 -0.98 -5.78 -10.00
N TYR A 60 0.12 -5.33 -9.39
CA TYR A 60 0.10 -4.68 -8.07
C TYR A 60 0.08 -3.15 -8.16
N ALA A 61 0.08 -2.54 -9.33
CA ALA A 61 0.05 -1.08 -9.48
C ALA A 61 -1.36 -0.50 -9.23
N THR A 62 -1.41 0.72 -8.70
CA THR A 62 -2.59 1.60 -8.80
C THR A 62 -2.73 2.18 -10.21
N SER A 63 -3.88 2.77 -10.54
CA SER A 63 -4.15 3.34 -11.88
C SER A 63 -3.38 4.64 -12.19
N GLY A 64 -2.53 5.11 -11.29
CA GLY A 64 -1.71 6.30 -11.46
C GLY A 64 -0.35 6.12 -10.79
N ALA A 65 0.15 4.88 -10.80
CA ALA A 65 1.39 4.55 -10.14
C ALA A 65 2.58 5.24 -10.83
N ILE A 66 3.58 5.61 -10.06
CA ILE A 66 4.75 6.38 -10.52
C ILE A 66 6.02 5.61 -10.20
N VAL A 67 6.93 5.53 -11.16
CA VAL A 67 8.31 5.09 -10.93
C VAL A 67 9.21 6.31 -10.85
N LEU A 68 9.98 6.41 -9.77
CA LEU A 68 10.97 7.45 -9.55
C LEU A 68 12.35 6.93 -9.95
N SER A 69 13.12 7.79 -10.62
CA SER A 69 14.52 7.57 -10.96
C SER A 69 15.31 8.84 -10.70
N SER A 70 16.61 8.85 -11.02
CA SER A 70 17.40 10.09 -11.02
C SER A 70 16.85 11.15 -11.99
N MET A 71 16.09 10.75 -13.02
CA MET A 71 15.48 11.66 -14.01
C MET A 71 14.10 12.19 -13.60
N GLY A 72 13.70 11.98 -12.34
CA GLY A 72 12.39 12.35 -11.83
C GLY A 72 11.35 11.24 -11.92
N GLY A 73 10.08 11.64 -11.87
CA GLY A 73 8.93 10.72 -11.85
C GLY A 73 8.37 10.42 -13.24
N THR A 74 8.02 9.15 -13.46
CA THR A 74 7.38 8.67 -14.69
C THR A 74 6.13 7.86 -14.37
N ALA A 75 5.08 8.02 -15.18
CA ALA A 75 3.87 7.22 -15.01
C ALA A 75 4.14 5.75 -15.36
N PHE A 76 3.49 4.84 -14.62
CA PHE A 76 3.55 3.41 -14.84
C PHE A 76 2.18 2.83 -15.24
N PRO A 77 2.12 1.92 -16.23
CA PRO A 77 3.21 1.58 -17.14
C PRO A 77 3.54 2.77 -18.05
N ALA A 78 4.78 2.84 -18.52
CA ALA A 78 5.17 3.84 -19.50
C ALA A 78 4.34 3.67 -20.80
N SER A 79 4.17 4.75 -21.57
CA SER A 79 3.49 4.67 -22.86
C SER A 79 4.30 3.80 -23.84
N GLY A 80 3.79 2.61 -24.14
CA GLY A 80 4.40 1.67 -25.09
C GLY A 80 4.33 0.22 -24.60
N LYS A 81 4.44 -0.74 -25.52
CA LYS A 81 4.61 -2.16 -25.15
C LYS A 81 6.08 -2.38 -24.78
N ALA A 82 6.42 -2.25 -23.50
CA ALA A 82 7.67 -2.82 -23.01
C ALA A 82 7.52 -4.35 -23.00
N ALA A 83 8.51 -5.06 -23.53
CA ALA A 83 8.59 -6.51 -23.36
C ALA A 83 9.10 -6.80 -21.95
N ASP A 84 8.64 -7.91 -21.39
CA ASP A 84 9.12 -8.35 -20.09
C ASP A 84 10.58 -8.81 -20.17
N ASN A 85 11.39 -8.48 -19.15
CA ASN A 85 12.78 -8.91 -19.11
C ASN A 85 12.87 -10.44 -18.98
N ALA A 86 13.82 -11.07 -19.68
CA ALA A 86 14.03 -12.51 -19.58
C ALA A 86 14.47 -12.98 -18.18
N LYS A 87 15.05 -12.07 -17.39
CA LYS A 87 15.39 -12.27 -15.98
C LYS A 87 14.84 -11.10 -15.17
N ALA A 88 14.09 -11.40 -14.12
CA ALA A 88 13.59 -10.39 -13.20
C ALA A 88 14.68 -9.93 -12.22
N ASP A 89 14.56 -8.69 -11.77
CA ASP A 89 15.33 -8.18 -10.65
C ASP A 89 14.98 -8.95 -9.36
N SER A 90 15.91 -8.95 -8.41
CA SER A 90 15.73 -9.54 -7.10
C SER A 90 15.74 -8.44 -6.04
N TRP A 91 14.74 -8.41 -5.18
CA TRP A 91 14.71 -7.48 -4.05
C TRP A 91 14.16 -8.16 -2.80
N VAL A 92 14.52 -7.60 -1.64
CA VAL A 92 14.10 -8.09 -0.33
C VAL A 92 13.76 -6.91 0.58
N PRO A 93 12.53 -6.83 1.12
CA PRO A 93 12.19 -5.80 2.10
C PRO A 93 12.94 -6.05 3.41
N GLN A 94 13.53 -4.98 3.94
CA GLN A 94 14.29 -4.98 5.20
C GLN A 94 13.63 -4.10 6.27
N SER A 95 12.85 -3.09 5.83
CA SER A 95 12.08 -2.22 6.70
C SER A 95 10.68 -1.98 6.15
N VAL A 96 9.71 -1.79 7.04
CA VAL A 96 8.33 -1.39 6.72
C VAL A 96 7.82 -0.37 7.72
N TRP A 97 7.22 0.71 7.21
CA TRP A 97 6.55 1.74 8.00
C TRP A 97 5.09 1.86 7.58
N ALA A 98 4.16 1.77 8.52
CA ALA A 98 2.73 1.89 8.26
C ALA A 98 2.12 3.08 9.01
N SER A 99 1.16 3.76 8.39
CA SER A 99 0.25 4.64 9.13
C SER A 99 -0.51 3.85 10.19
N CYS A 100 -0.95 4.50 11.27
CA CYS A 100 -1.70 3.86 12.35
C CYS A 100 -2.96 3.13 11.80
N ASP A 101 -3.65 3.74 10.83
CA ASP A 101 -4.83 3.17 10.17
C ASP A 101 -4.53 2.15 9.06
N GLY A 102 -3.26 1.96 8.71
CA GLY A 102 -2.79 1.07 7.66
C GLY A 102 -3.24 1.43 6.24
N SER A 103 -3.69 2.67 6.00
CA SER A 103 -4.08 3.15 4.67
C SER A 103 -2.89 3.38 3.74
N LEU A 104 -1.74 3.75 4.32
CA LEU A 104 -0.49 4.00 3.62
C LEU A 104 0.64 3.24 4.30
N VAL A 105 1.46 2.54 3.53
CA VAL A 105 2.60 1.76 4.03
C VAL A 105 3.78 1.93 3.09
N VAL A 106 5.00 1.98 3.61
CA VAL A 106 6.23 2.04 2.81
C VAL A 106 7.10 0.83 3.13
N THR A 107 7.54 0.09 2.11
CA THR A 107 8.60 -0.91 2.23
C THR A 107 9.92 -0.36 1.70
N TYR A 108 11.03 -0.77 2.32
CA TYR A 108 12.39 -0.38 1.93
C TYR A 108 13.32 -1.59 2.08
N GLY A 109 14.33 -1.68 1.21
CA GLY A 109 15.36 -2.69 1.34
C GLY A 109 16.34 -2.71 0.19
N ALA A 110 17.02 -3.85 0.03
CA ALA A 110 18.02 -4.04 -1.02
C ALA A 110 17.37 -4.53 -2.32
N ILE A 111 17.92 -4.07 -3.43
CA ILE A 111 17.61 -4.55 -4.78
C ILE A 111 18.89 -4.94 -5.52
N THR A 112 18.80 -5.96 -6.35
CA THR A 112 19.84 -6.43 -7.27
C THR A 112 19.20 -6.65 -8.63
N LYS A 113 19.71 -5.93 -9.63
CA LYS A 113 19.27 -6.00 -11.01
C LYS A 113 19.78 -7.27 -11.66
N ALA A 114 19.12 -7.67 -12.75
CA ALA A 114 19.51 -8.85 -13.52
C ALA A 114 20.96 -8.80 -14.08
N ASP A 115 21.52 -7.60 -14.26
CA ASP A 115 22.91 -7.37 -14.71
C ASP A 115 23.95 -7.36 -13.56
N GLY A 116 23.50 -7.53 -12.32
CA GLY A 116 24.33 -7.54 -11.12
C GLY A 116 24.49 -6.18 -10.43
N ALA A 117 23.98 -5.07 -11.01
CA ALA A 117 23.93 -3.80 -10.31
C ALA A 117 23.07 -3.94 -9.04
N SER A 118 23.49 -3.33 -7.93
CA SER A 118 22.77 -3.42 -6.66
C SER A 118 22.64 -2.07 -5.99
N GLY A 119 21.65 -1.93 -5.13
CA GLY A 119 21.40 -0.71 -4.40
C GLY A 119 20.21 -0.86 -3.46
N GLU A 120 19.48 0.23 -3.26
CA GLU A 120 18.31 0.27 -2.40
C GLU A 120 17.03 0.55 -3.20
N TYR A 121 15.90 0.17 -2.64
CA TYR A 121 14.59 0.50 -3.18
C TYR A 121 13.63 0.97 -2.08
N ALA A 122 12.61 1.72 -2.48
CA ALA A 122 11.41 1.93 -1.66
C ALA A 122 10.14 1.80 -2.49
N THR A 123 9.09 1.26 -1.87
CA THR A 123 7.76 1.14 -2.48
C THR A 123 6.71 1.69 -1.53
N VAL A 124 5.90 2.63 -2.01
CA VAL A 124 4.72 3.16 -1.32
C VAL A 124 3.49 2.36 -1.72
N TRP A 125 2.84 1.76 -0.74
CA TRP A 125 1.66 0.93 -0.86
C TRP A 125 0.42 1.65 -0.33
N GLN A 126 -0.66 1.57 -1.09
CA GLN A 126 -1.98 2.08 -0.72
C GLN A 126 -2.93 0.90 -0.52
N ARG A 127 -3.60 0.89 0.64
CA ARG A 127 -4.67 -0.07 0.90
C ARG A 127 -5.88 0.29 0.05
N GLN A 128 -6.34 -0.68 -0.73
CA GLN A 128 -7.54 -0.57 -1.56
C GLN A 128 -8.81 -0.81 -0.74
N SER A 129 -9.97 -0.53 -1.33
CA SER A 129 -11.27 -0.65 -0.64
C SER A 129 -11.58 -2.06 -0.11
N LYS A 130 -11.05 -3.10 -0.77
CA LYS A 130 -11.20 -4.51 -0.34
C LYS A 130 -10.10 -4.97 0.62
N GLY A 131 -9.15 -4.10 0.97
CA GLY A 131 -8.08 -4.36 1.93
C GLY A 131 -6.80 -4.96 1.32
N ASP A 132 -6.81 -5.28 0.03
CA ASP A 132 -5.60 -5.57 -0.76
C ASP A 132 -4.73 -4.31 -0.90
N PHE A 133 -3.44 -4.49 -1.16
CA PHE A 133 -2.50 -3.39 -1.35
C PHE A 133 -2.06 -3.30 -2.79
N LYS A 134 -2.00 -2.06 -3.27
CA LYS A 134 -1.42 -1.71 -4.56
C LYS A 134 -0.36 -0.63 -4.38
N TRP A 135 0.74 -0.73 -5.10
CA TRP A 135 1.80 0.27 -5.02
C TRP A 135 1.44 1.49 -5.87
N ALA A 136 1.78 2.67 -5.36
CA ALA A 136 1.52 3.96 -5.99
C ALA A 136 2.81 4.71 -6.36
N VAL A 137 3.90 4.45 -5.62
CA VAL A 137 5.22 5.01 -5.93
C VAL A 137 6.25 3.91 -5.73
N HIS A 138 7.15 3.75 -6.69
CA HIS A 138 8.30 2.87 -6.58
C HIS A 138 9.57 3.66 -6.93
N LEU A 139 10.63 3.47 -6.16
CA LEU A 139 11.91 4.15 -6.34
C LEU A 139 13.03 3.12 -6.22
N GLU A 140 13.98 3.17 -7.15
CA GLU A 140 15.24 2.44 -7.08
C GLU A 140 16.40 3.45 -7.07
N ASN A 141 17.42 3.18 -6.26
CA ASN A 141 18.68 3.92 -6.26
C ASN A 141 19.84 2.92 -6.39
N LEU A 142 20.31 2.72 -7.62
CA LEU A 142 21.36 1.74 -7.93
C LEU A 142 22.79 2.29 -7.77
N LYS A 143 22.93 3.55 -7.39
CA LYS A 143 24.24 4.19 -7.13
C LYS A 143 24.59 4.21 -5.64
N SER A 144 23.65 3.94 -4.77
CA SER A 144 23.94 3.70 -3.35
C SER A 144 24.50 2.31 -3.15
N THR A 145 25.23 2.14 -2.05
CA THR A 145 25.51 0.81 -1.50
C THR A 145 24.20 0.15 -1.07
N ALA A 146 23.98 -1.11 -1.46
CA ALA A 146 22.85 -1.88 -0.98
C ALA A 146 22.85 -1.96 0.56
N PRO A 147 21.72 -1.74 1.24
CA PRO A 147 21.66 -1.79 2.69
C PRO A 147 21.97 -3.21 3.19
N LEU A 148 22.76 -3.29 4.25
CA LEU A 148 23.07 -4.57 4.90
C LEU A 148 21.77 -5.21 5.39
N ALA A 149 21.62 -6.50 5.11
CA ALA A 149 20.47 -7.26 5.58
C ALA A 149 20.44 -7.26 7.12
N PRO A 150 19.34 -6.84 7.75
CA PRO A 150 19.20 -6.93 9.19
C PRO A 150 18.92 -8.37 9.61
N ASP A 151 19.20 -8.71 10.87
CA ASP A 151 18.83 -10.02 11.45
C ASP A 151 17.31 -10.25 11.40
N PHE A 152 16.54 -9.17 11.53
CA PHE A 152 15.08 -9.17 11.47
C PHE A 152 14.57 -7.97 10.69
N ILE A 153 13.51 -8.17 9.90
CA ILE A 153 12.82 -7.08 9.21
C ILE A 153 12.26 -6.10 10.24
N GLN A 154 12.58 -4.81 10.09
CA GLN A 154 12.11 -3.77 10.98
C GLN A 154 10.71 -3.34 10.60
N ALA A 155 9.72 -3.60 11.46
CA ALA A 155 8.35 -3.15 11.27
C ALA A 155 7.99 -2.04 12.28
N LYS A 156 7.53 -0.90 11.77
CA LYS A 156 7.08 0.23 12.59
C LYS A 156 5.68 0.66 12.17
N VAL A 157 4.83 0.95 13.16
CA VAL A 157 3.51 1.56 12.98
C VAL A 157 3.57 2.95 13.61
N ALA A 158 3.02 3.94 12.90
CA ALA A 158 2.92 5.29 13.40
C ALA A 158 2.08 5.36 14.68
N ASP A 159 2.35 6.35 15.52
CA ASP A 159 1.63 6.50 16.77
C ASP A 159 0.18 6.88 16.50
N CYS A 160 -0.73 6.03 17.00
CA CYS A 160 -2.15 6.30 16.95
C CYS A 160 -2.50 7.41 17.95
N ALA A 161 -3.06 8.52 17.47
CA ALA A 161 -3.68 9.49 18.36
C ALA A 161 -4.75 8.78 19.20
N LYS A 162 -4.75 8.98 20.52
CA LYS A 162 -5.89 8.59 21.36
C LYS A 162 -7.11 9.36 20.88
N ARG A 163 -8.03 8.71 20.17
CA ARG A 163 -9.28 9.36 19.75
C ARG A 163 -10.13 9.62 21.00
N ASP A 164 -10.29 10.88 21.37
CA ASP A 164 -11.44 11.31 22.17
C ASP A 164 -12.71 11.16 21.32
N ARG A 165 -13.31 9.97 21.40
CA ARG A 165 -14.54 9.52 20.71
C ARG A 165 -14.48 9.57 19.15
N PRO A 166 -15.08 8.59 18.46
CA PRO A 166 -15.17 8.63 17.01
C PRO A 166 -16.17 9.72 16.59
N GLY A 167 -15.65 10.82 16.04
CA GLY A 167 -16.45 11.70 15.17
C GLY A 167 -16.89 10.94 13.92
N PRO A 168 -17.97 11.37 13.25
CA PRO A 168 -18.50 10.68 12.07
C PRO A 168 -17.39 10.50 11.02
N PHE A 169 -17.23 9.26 10.55
CA PHE A 169 -16.40 8.91 9.41
C PHE A 169 -16.86 9.75 8.22
N GLN A 170 -16.16 10.85 7.93
CA GLN A 170 -16.29 11.50 6.63
C GLN A 170 -15.70 10.51 5.63
N ARG A 171 -16.58 9.82 4.90
CA ARG A 171 -16.21 9.24 3.62
C ARG A 171 -15.87 10.42 2.72
N GLU A 172 -14.63 10.89 2.80
CA GLU A 172 -14.06 11.61 1.66
C GLU A 172 -14.00 10.58 0.53
N SER A 173 -15.06 10.62 -0.27
CA SER A 173 -15.21 9.93 -1.52
C SER A 173 -13.90 10.04 -2.28
N GLY A 174 -13.16 8.93 -2.42
CA GLY A 174 -12.51 8.46 -3.65
C GLY A 174 -11.93 9.47 -4.64
N LYS A 175 -11.51 10.66 -4.18
CA LYS A 175 -10.65 11.60 -4.89
C LYS A 175 -9.24 11.44 -4.35
N SER A 176 -8.84 10.21 -4.01
CA SER A 176 -7.47 9.91 -3.62
C SER A 176 -6.60 9.99 -4.86
N ALA A 177 -5.63 10.89 -4.86
CA ALA A 177 -4.48 10.96 -5.76
C ALA A 177 -4.73 11.16 -7.28
N MET A 178 -5.90 10.81 -7.84
CA MET A 178 -6.15 10.91 -9.28
C MET A 178 -6.18 12.35 -9.82
N ALA A 179 -6.46 13.35 -9.00
CA ALA A 179 -6.67 14.73 -9.46
C ALA A 179 -5.38 15.60 -9.49
N LEU A 180 -4.23 15.09 -9.04
CA LEU A 180 -2.96 15.83 -9.02
C LEU A 180 -1.93 15.31 -10.04
N VAL A 181 -2.33 14.37 -10.90
CA VAL A 181 -1.44 13.64 -11.82
C VAL A 181 -1.27 14.33 -13.18
N ASN A 182 -1.87 15.51 -13.41
CA ASN A 182 -1.61 16.27 -14.64
C ASN A 182 -0.61 17.43 -14.37
N GLN A 183 0.51 17.38 -15.09
CA GLN A 183 1.62 18.35 -15.17
C GLN A 183 2.64 18.45 -14.01
N LEU A 184 2.39 17.84 -12.84
CA LEU A 184 3.33 17.88 -11.70
C LEU A 184 4.25 16.65 -11.55
N THR A 185 4.01 15.57 -12.30
CA THR A 185 4.58 14.24 -12.04
C THR A 185 6.04 14.02 -12.45
N ALA A 186 6.69 14.97 -13.11
CA ALA A 186 8.12 14.86 -13.43
C ALA A 186 9.00 15.36 -12.29
N THR A 187 8.61 16.46 -11.63
CA THR A 187 9.48 17.20 -10.72
C THR A 187 9.13 17.08 -9.23
N GLY A 188 7.94 16.59 -8.88
CA GLY A 188 7.62 16.31 -7.49
C GLY A 188 6.27 15.66 -7.24
N GLY A 189 6.07 15.22 -6.00
CA GLY A 189 4.79 14.68 -5.56
C GLY A 189 4.79 14.38 -4.08
N GLU A 190 3.61 14.21 -3.51
CA GLU A 190 3.43 13.85 -2.11
C GLU A 190 2.16 13.03 -1.91
N GLY A 191 2.08 12.36 -0.77
CA GLY A 191 0.89 11.63 -0.35
C GLY A 191 0.86 11.46 1.16
N VAL A 192 -0.34 11.32 1.70
CA VAL A 192 -0.59 11.21 3.14
C VAL A 192 -1.64 10.14 3.40
N SER A 193 -1.45 9.39 4.48
CA SER A 193 -2.43 8.44 5.03
C SER A 193 -3.73 9.12 5.44
N HIS A 194 -4.85 8.38 5.50
CA HIS A 194 -6.14 8.98 5.86
C HIS A 194 -6.16 9.50 7.31
N ASP A 195 -5.40 8.89 8.21
CA ASP A 195 -5.24 9.36 9.60
C ASP A 195 -4.12 10.39 9.77
N ARG A 196 -3.40 10.72 8.69
CA ARG A 196 -2.30 11.69 8.64
C ARG A 196 -1.12 11.35 9.54
N THR A 197 -0.92 10.08 9.85
CA THR A 197 0.18 9.60 10.71
C THR A 197 1.40 9.14 9.93
N LEU A 198 1.28 8.97 8.62
CA LEU A 198 2.38 8.71 7.68
C LEU A 198 2.20 9.54 6.41
N SER A 199 3.28 10.14 5.92
CA SER A 199 3.32 10.85 4.64
C SER A 199 4.61 10.54 3.89
N TYR A 200 4.57 10.70 2.57
CA TYR A 200 5.75 10.72 1.73
C TYR A 200 5.77 11.98 0.88
N ARG A 201 6.97 12.36 0.46
CA ARG A 201 7.21 13.42 -0.50
C ARG A 201 8.38 13.02 -1.38
N TRP A 202 8.35 13.46 -2.62
CA TRP A 202 9.54 13.46 -3.47
C TRP A 202 9.65 14.75 -4.26
N ARG A 203 10.90 15.12 -4.57
CA ARG A 203 11.24 16.24 -5.43
C ARG A 203 12.43 15.89 -6.27
N HIS A 204 12.37 16.28 -7.53
CA HIS A 204 13.46 16.18 -8.48
C HIS A 204 14.04 17.58 -8.73
N THR A 205 15.35 17.70 -8.55
CA THR A 205 16.11 18.95 -8.66
C THR A 205 17.45 18.67 -9.33
N GLY A 206 17.71 19.30 -10.48
CA GLY A 206 18.89 18.97 -11.27
C GLY A 206 18.81 17.52 -11.74
N ASP A 207 19.85 16.72 -11.49
CA ASP A 207 19.87 15.30 -11.84
C ASP A 207 19.54 14.38 -10.65
N ASP A 208 19.03 14.94 -9.55
CA ASP A 208 18.74 14.20 -8.32
C ASP A 208 17.24 14.13 -8.04
N THR A 209 16.77 12.97 -7.58
CA THR A 209 15.43 12.81 -7.01
C THR A 209 15.53 12.43 -5.55
N LYS A 210 15.10 13.34 -4.67
CA LYS A 210 14.98 13.08 -3.23
C LYS A 210 13.58 12.57 -2.90
N PHE A 211 13.51 11.45 -2.20
CA PHE A 211 12.28 10.87 -1.64
C PHE A 211 12.42 10.80 -0.13
N SER A 212 11.39 11.23 0.60
CA SER A 212 11.37 11.24 2.07
C SER A 212 10.04 10.72 2.60
N VAL A 213 10.09 10.01 3.72
CA VAL A 213 8.92 9.52 4.45
C VAL A 213 8.97 10.06 5.86
N THR A 214 7.84 10.62 6.30
CA THR A 214 7.68 11.19 7.64
C THR A 214 6.56 10.45 8.36
N MET A 215 6.77 10.14 9.64
CA MET A 215 5.86 9.35 10.46
C MET A 215 5.60 10.02 11.81
N LYS A 216 4.37 9.93 12.33
CA LYS A 216 4.05 10.37 13.68
C LYS A 216 4.66 9.46 14.73
N ARG A 217 5.50 10.02 15.59
CA ARG A 217 6.21 9.35 16.69
C ARG A 217 6.32 10.27 17.90
N ASN A 218 5.93 9.78 19.06
CA ASN A 218 5.85 10.52 20.33
C ASN A 218 5.13 11.87 20.18
N GLY A 219 4.08 11.92 19.35
CA GLY A 219 3.32 13.14 19.04
C GLY A 219 4.01 14.12 18.07
N GLN A 220 5.21 13.82 17.59
CA GLN A 220 5.98 14.63 16.65
C GLN A 220 6.08 13.97 15.28
N ASP A 221 6.42 14.74 14.25
CA ASP A 221 6.76 14.22 12.92
C ASP A 221 8.25 13.84 12.89
N GLU A 222 8.55 12.58 12.57
CA GLU A 222 9.92 12.05 12.46
C GLU A 222 10.18 11.59 11.03
N ASP A 223 11.31 12.01 10.45
CA ASP A 223 11.77 11.48 9.16
C ASP A 223 12.30 10.07 9.35
N VAL A 224 11.61 9.09 8.78
CA VAL A 224 11.91 7.66 8.97
C VAL A 224 12.64 7.03 7.79
N LEU A 225 12.62 7.70 6.63
CA LEU A 225 13.35 7.32 5.44
C LEU A 225 13.67 8.57 4.62
N THR A 226 14.90 8.66 4.13
CA THR A 226 15.29 9.58 3.07
C THR A 226 16.16 8.83 2.08
N MET A 227 15.78 8.88 0.81
CA MET A 227 16.53 8.32 -0.32
C MET A 227 16.82 9.41 -1.32
N GLN A 228 17.95 9.28 -2.01
CA GLN A 228 18.36 10.21 -3.06
C GLN A 228 18.87 9.41 -4.26
N ALA A 229 18.03 9.27 -5.29
CA ALA A 229 18.49 8.72 -6.56
C ALA A 229 19.31 9.78 -7.30
N GLN A 230 20.61 9.52 -7.42
CA GLN A 230 21.57 10.48 -7.94
C GLN A 230 21.80 10.36 -9.46
N GLY A 231 21.90 11.51 -10.10
CA GLY A 231 22.36 11.67 -11.48
C GLY A 231 23.84 11.33 -11.63
N GLY A 232 24.29 10.97 -12.83
CA GLY A 232 25.73 10.77 -13.08
C GLY A 232 26.32 12.13 -13.43
N ARG A 233 27.48 12.47 -12.87
CA ARG A 233 28.35 13.44 -13.54
C ARG A 233 29.10 12.74 -14.66
#